data_AF-A0AAV3YPS5-F1
#
_entry.id   AF-A0AAV3YPS5-F1
#
_cell.length_a   1.000
_cell.length_b   1.000
_cell.length_c   1.000
_cell.angle_alpha   90.00
_cell.angle_beta   90.00
_cell.angle_gamma   90.00
#
_symmetry.space_group_name_H-M   'P 1'
#
loop_
_entity.id
_entity.type
_entity.pdbx_description
1 polymer ?
#
loop_
_entity_poly.entity_id
_entity_poly.type
_entity_poly.pdbx_seq_one_letter_code
_entity_poly.pdbx_strand_id
1 'polypeptide(L)'
;MATSYDLLIKQRSVIEFLGDEGCSAANIHARMKTVHGEMCISDCAVRKWVRIFKGEDPRETILRDRNPSGRPLAASVTAHREKVDCMIRANRRVKQKEIANAVGSSKE
;
A
#
# COMPACT_ATOMS: atom_id res chain seq x y z
N MET A 1 1.00 -21.50 -3.65
CA MET A 1 1.02 -21.06 -2.25
C MET A 1 0.14 -19.84 -2.15
N ALA A 2 -1.07 -19.99 -1.60
CA ALA A 2 -1.99 -18.86 -1.41
C ALA A 2 -1.33 -17.90 -0.42
N THR A 3 -0.84 -16.78 -0.94
CA THR A 3 -0.15 -15.78 -0.13
C THR A 3 -1.16 -15.11 0.79
N SER A 4 -0.69 -14.57 1.91
CA SER A 4 -1.48 -13.77 2.86
C SER A 4 -2.38 -12.70 2.21
N TYR A 5 -2.05 -12.30 0.97
CA TYR A 5 -2.82 -11.40 0.13
C TYR A 5 -4.24 -11.88 -0.22
N ASP A 6 -4.44 -13.16 -0.54
CA ASP A 6 -5.77 -13.67 -0.93
C ASP A 6 -6.74 -13.64 0.24
N LEU A 7 -6.24 -13.82 1.47
CA LEU A 7 -7.04 -13.75 2.68
C LEU A 7 -7.51 -12.33 2.99
N LEU A 8 -6.65 -11.33 2.78
CA LEU A 8 -7.00 -9.93 3.01
C LEU A 8 -8.09 -9.46 2.05
N ILE A 9 -8.03 -9.88 0.79
CA ILE A 9 -9.07 -9.56 -0.20
C ILE A 9 -10.41 -10.15 0.23
N LYS A 10 -10.44 -11.43 0.64
CA LYS A 10 -11.66 -12.10 1.14
C LYS A 10 -12.24 -11.39 2.36
N GLN A 11 -11.39 -11.01 3.31
CA GLN A 11 -11.82 -10.30 4.51
C GLN A 11 -12.33 -8.89 4.22
N ARG A 12 -11.76 -8.17 3.25
CA ARG A 12 -12.26 -6.86 2.79
C ARG A 12 -13.65 -6.97 2.16
N SER A 13 -13.90 -7.99 1.34
CA SER A 13 -15.24 -8.25 0.79
C SER A 13 -16.29 -8.54 1.88
N VAL A 14 -15.90 -9.21 2.97
CA VAL A 14 -16.80 -9.40 4.12
C VAL A 14 -17.08 -8.07 4.84
N ILE A 15 -16.08 -7.20 4.97
CA ILE A 15 -16.26 -5.88 5.60
C ILE A 15 -17.18 -4.99 4.76
N GLU A 16 -17.04 -5.03 3.43
CA GLU A 16 -17.91 -4.34 2.47
C GLU A 16 -19.36 -4.79 2.63
N PHE A 17 -19.59 -6.11 2.50
CA PHE A 17 -20.92 -6.71 2.63
C PHE A 17 -21.59 -6.36 3.97
N LEU A 18 -20.89 -6.50 5.09
CA LEU A 18 -21.43 -6.18 6.41
C LEU A 18 -21.59 -4.67 6.64
N GLY A 19 -20.77 -3.86 5.97
CA GLY A 19 -20.88 -2.41 5.97
C GLY A 19 -22.18 -1.93 5.31
N ASP A 20 -22.54 -2.55 4.19
CA ASP A 20 -23.79 -2.30 3.45
C ASP A 20 -25.02 -2.81 4.21
N GLU A 21 -24.90 -3.91 4.98
CA GLU A 21 -25.93 -4.34 5.95
C GLU A 21 -26.12 -3.33 7.10
N GLY A 22 -25.28 -2.29 7.21
CA GLY A 22 -25.36 -1.28 8.25
C GLY A 22 -24.74 -1.70 9.59
N CYS A 23 -23.95 -2.78 9.62
CA CYS A 23 -23.26 -3.20 10.83
C CYS A 23 -22.22 -2.16 11.29
N SER A 24 -22.07 -1.98 12.60
CA SER A 24 -21.01 -1.14 13.15
C SER A 24 -19.64 -1.81 12.94
N ALA A 25 -18.58 -1.01 12.74
CA ALA A 25 -17.23 -1.55 12.54
C ALA A 25 -16.75 -2.44 13.71
N ALA A 26 -17.17 -2.12 14.94
CA ALA A 26 -16.86 -2.93 16.12
C ALA A 26 -17.54 -4.31 16.06
N ASN A 27 -18.81 -4.36 15.64
CA ASN A 27 -19.53 -5.62 15.47
C ASN A 27 -18.94 -6.46 14.34
N ILE A 28 -18.52 -5.82 13.24
CA ILE A 28 -17.83 -6.47 12.12
C ILE A 28 -16.55 -7.14 12.60
N HIS A 29 -15.68 -6.40 13.31
CA HIS A 29 -14.43 -6.95 13.83
C HIS A 29 -14.67 -8.08 14.84
N ALA A 30 -15.65 -7.96 15.74
CA ALA A 30 -15.99 -9.03 16.68
C ALA A 30 -16.40 -10.33 15.95
N ARG A 31 -17.29 -10.23 14.94
CA ARG A 31 -17.71 -11.38 14.12
C ARG A 31 -16.54 -11.99 13.36
N MET A 32 -15.72 -11.16 12.71
CA MET A 32 -14.56 -11.62 11.96
C MET A 32 -13.50 -12.28 12.85
N LYS A 33 -13.26 -11.74 14.05
CA LYS A 33 -12.32 -12.31 15.01
C LYS A 33 -12.76 -13.67 15.53
N THR A 34 -14.06 -13.89 15.73
CA THR A 34 -14.61 -15.20 16.11
C THR A 34 -14.41 -16.25 15.02
N VAL A 35 -14.53 -15.87 13.73
CA VAL A 35 -14.41 -16.82 12.60
C VAL A 35 -12.96 -17.04 12.15
N HIS A 36 -12.17 -15.98 12.07
CA HIS A 36 -10.81 -16.00 11.53
C HIS A 36 -9.71 -16.06 12.59
N GLY A 37 -10.04 -15.87 13.87
CA GLY A 37 -9.09 -15.94 14.98
C GLY A 37 -7.94 -14.96 14.80
N GLU A 38 -6.71 -15.46 14.90
CA GLU A 38 -5.46 -14.69 14.76
C GLU A 38 -5.22 -14.19 13.33
N MET A 39 -5.85 -14.81 12.34
CA MET A 39 -5.74 -14.42 10.93
C MET A 39 -6.66 -13.27 10.57
N CYS A 40 -7.44 -12.75 11.54
CA CYS A 40 -8.34 -11.62 11.34
C CYS A 40 -7.56 -10.30 11.16
N ILE A 41 -8.01 -9.49 10.21
CA ILE A 41 -7.61 -8.09 10.07
C ILE A 41 -7.85 -7.33 11.40
N SER A 42 -6.92 -6.43 11.73
CA SER A 42 -7.03 -5.60 12.94
C SER A 42 -8.25 -4.68 12.95
N ASP A 43 -8.77 -4.36 14.13
CA ASP A 43 -9.90 -3.42 14.33
C ASP A 43 -9.68 -2.06 13.64
N CYS A 44 -8.46 -1.53 13.70
CA CYS A 44 -8.09 -0.27 13.03
C CYS A 44 -8.27 -0.37 11.51
N ALA A 45 -7.83 -1.48 10.91
CA ALA A 45 -8.01 -1.73 9.49
C ALA A 45 -9.49 -1.95 9.13
N VAL A 46 -10.28 -2.67 9.94
CA VAL A 46 -11.74 -2.78 9.73
C VAL A 46 -12.38 -1.39 9.68
N ARG A 47 -12.12 -0.53 10.67
CA ARG A 47 -12.66 0.84 10.70
C ARG A 47 -12.26 1.68 9.49
N LYS A 48 -11.01 1.53 9.04
CA LYS A 48 -10.52 2.19 7.82
C LYS A 48 -11.34 1.74 6.61
N TRP A 49 -11.50 0.44 6.40
CA TRP A 49 -12.25 -0.10 5.27
C TRP A 49 -13.74 0.27 5.31
N VAL A 50 -14.39 0.20 6.47
CA VAL A 50 -15.79 0.64 6.62
C VAL A 50 -15.97 2.12 6.25
N ARG A 51 -15.00 2.99 6.55
CA ARG A 51 -15.06 4.40 6.13
C ARG A 51 -14.85 4.58 4.63
N ILE A 52 -13.92 3.83 4.04
CA ILE A 52 -13.65 3.86 2.60
C ILE A 52 -14.89 3.44 1.83
N PHE A 53 -15.50 2.30 2.19
CA PHE A 53 -16.72 1.80 1.54
C PHE A 53 -17.92 2.75 1.69
N LYS A 54 -18.03 3.48 2.80
CA LYS A 54 -19.09 4.48 3.01
C LYS A 54 -18.86 5.79 2.26
N GLY A 55 -17.63 6.09 1.85
CA GLY A 55 -17.22 7.40 1.35
C GLY A 55 -17.05 7.51 -0.16
N GLU A 56 -16.92 6.40 -0.90
CA GLU A 56 -16.53 6.43 -2.32
C GLU A 56 -17.62 5.90 -3.27
N ASP A 57 -17.68 6.53 -4.45
CA ASP A 57 -18.41 6.07 -5.63
C ASP A 57 -18.05 4.59 -5.93
N PRO A 58 -19.02 3.68 -6.12
CA PRO A 58 -18.82 2.22 -6.23
C PRO A 58 -17.86 1.73 -7.34
N ARG A 59 -17.26 2.62 -8.13
CA ARG A 59 -16.40 2.32 -9.28
C ARG A 59 -14.89 2.30 -8.97
N GLU A 60 -14.45 2.84 -7.82
CA GLU A 60 -13.02 3.01 -7.49
C GLU A 60 -12.53 2.14 -6.32
N THR A 61 -13.39 1.32 -5.69
CA THR A 61 -13.00 0.50 -4.54
C THR A 61 -12.25 -0.75 -4.96
N ILE A 62 -11.01 -0.57 -5.41
CA ILE A 62 -10.10 -1.66 -5.72
C ILE A 62 -9.86 -2.43 -4.41
N LEU A 63 -10.40 -3.65 -4.29
CA LEU A 63 -10.14 -4.58 -3.16
C LEU A 63 -8.62 -4.80 -2.91
N ARG A 64 -7.82 -4.50 -3.92
CA ARG A 64 -6.37 -4.46 -3.91
C ARG A 64 -5.89 -3.07 -3.48
N ASP A 65 -4.98 -3.02 -2.50
CA ASP A 65 -4.32 -1.76 -2.17
C ASP A 65 -3.71 -1.16 -3.44
N ARG A 66 -4.15 0.05 -3.81
CA ARG A 66 -3.52 0.85 -4.85
C ARG A 66 -2.06 0.99 -4.45
N ASN A 67 -1.13 0.69 -5.36
CA ASN A 67 0.29 0.91 -5.09
C ASN A 67 0.46 2.33 -4.53
N PRO A 68 1.18 2.52 -3.40
CA PRO A 68 1.30 3.82 -2.77
C PRO A 68 1.76 4.85 -3.81
N SER A 69 0.87 5.79 -4.12
CA SER A 69 1.05 6.80 -5.15
C SER A 69 2.14 7.82 -4.81
N GLY A 70 2.77 7.72 -3.64
CA GLY A 70 3.77 8.65 -3.15
C GLY A 70 5.16 8.50 -3.81
N ARG A 71 5.53 7.31 -4.30
CA ARG A 71 6.81 7.12 -5.01
C ARG A 71 6.65 6.15 -6.18
N PRO A 72 6.81 6.60 -7.44
CA PRO A 72 6.84 5.67 -8.55
C PRO A 72 8.01 4.71 -8.35
N LEU A 73 7.78 3.39 -8.50
CA LEU A 73 8.84 2.36 -8.49
C LEU A 73 9.96 2.68 -9.50
N ALA A 74 9.63 3.45 -10.55
CA ALA A 74 10.58 3.97 -11.52
C ALA A 74 11.64 4.90 -10.92
N ALA A 75 11.41 5.52 -9.77
CA ALA A 75 12.46 6.27 -9.07
C ALA A 75 13.59 5.36 -8.55
N SER A 76 13.34 4.05 -8.45
CA SER A 76 14.33 3.02 -8.14
C SER A 76 14.67 2.14 -9.34
N VAL A 77 14.88 2.73 -10.54
CA VAL A 77 15.46 1.93 -11.65
C VAL A 77 16.84 1.45 -11.21
N THR A 78 17.11 0.14 -11.30
CA THR A 78 18.42 -0.46 -11.05
C THR A 78 19.54 0.25 -11.81
N ALA A 79 19.25 0.74 -13.02
CA ALA A 79 20.13 1.57 -13.83
C ALA A 79 20.55 2.89 -13.14
N HIS A 80 19.64 3.55 -12.40
CA HIS A 80 20.00 4.75 -11.63
C HIS A 80 20.95 4.39 -10.49
N ARG A 81 20.76 3.24 -9.83
CA ARG A 81 21.65 2.79 -8.75
C ARG A 81 23.06 2.51 -9.25
N GLU A 82 23.18 1.77 -10.36
CA GLU A 82 24.48 1.45 -10.97
C GLU A 82 25.21 2.71 -11.45
N LYS A 83 24.48 3.68 -12.02
CA LYS A 83 25.05 4.95 -12.45
C LYS A 83 25.61 5.75 -11.27
N VAL A 84 24.88 5.81 -10.16
CA VAL A 84 25.33 6.48 -8.92
C VAL A 84 26.54 5.76 -8.32
N ASP A 85 26.52 4.43 -8.24
CA ASP A 85 27.63 3.64 -7.72
C ASP A 85 28.92 3.83 -8.55
N CYS A 86 28.81 3.86 -9.87
CA CYS A 86 29.93 4.15 -10.75
C CYS A 86 30.50 5.57 -10.52
N MET A 87 29.65 6.58 -10.33
CA MET A 87 30.08 7.95 -10.04
C MET A 87 30.83 8.06 -8.71
N ILE A 88 30.34 7.40 -7.66
CA ILE A 88 30.99 7.39 -6.33
C ILE A 88 32.33 6.66 -6.38
N ARG A 89 32.42 5.57 -7.14
CA ARG A 89 33.68 4.82 -7.33
C ARG A 89 34.72 5.61 -8.13
N ALA A 90 34.29 6.38 -9.13
CA ALA A 90 35.17 7.23 -9.93
C ALA A 90 35.65 8.48 -9.17
N ASN A 91 34.80 9.08 -8.34
CA ASN A 91 35.16 10.23 -7.51
C ASN A 91 34.40 10.16 -6.18
N ARG A 92 35.11 9.93 -5.06
CA ARG A 92 34.45 9.85 -3.74
C ARG A 92 33.84 11.17 -3.27
N ARG A 93 34.17 12.32 -3.88
CA ARG A 93 33.65 13.65 -3.53
C ARG A 93 32.63 14.17 -4.56
N VAL A 94 31.65 13.35 -4.94
CA VAL A 94 30.56 13.78 -5.82
C VAL A 94 29.59 14.69 -5.07
N LYS A 95 29.18 15.81 -5.68
CA LYS A 95 28.15 16.69 -5.11
C LYS A 95 26.76 16.19 -5.47
N GLN A 96 25.79 16.35 -4.56
CA GLN A 96 24.38 15.95 -4.80
C GLN A 96 23.77 16.56 -6.07
N LYS A 97 24.20 17.77 -6.48
CA LYS A 97 23.79 18.40 -7.75
C LYS A 97 24.25 17.62 -8.98
N GLU A 98 25.47 17.08 -8.95
CA GLU A 98 26.05 16.32 -10.05
C GLU A 98 25.35 14.97 -10.20
N ILE A 99 25.02 14.34 -9.08
CA ILE A 99 24.23 13.11 -9.04
C ILE A 99 22.82 13.36 -9.58
N ALA A 100 22.15 14.42 -9.13
CA ALA A 100 20.81 14.79 -9.58
C ALA A 100 20.77 15.05 -11.11
N ASN A 101 21.76 15.79 -11.63
CA ASN A 101 21.91 16.04 -13.06
C ASN A 101 22.16 14.75 -13.86
N ALA A 102 22.98 13.84 -13.34
CA ALA A 102 23.30 12.58 -14.02
C ALA A 102 22.12 11.59 -14.04
N VAL A 103 21.30 11.59 -12.99
CA VAL A 103 20.12 10.72 -12.84
C VAL A 103 18.88 11.35 -13.46
N GLY A 104 18.93 12.64 -13.86
CA GLY A 104 17.78 13.36 -14.40
C GLY A 104 16.69 13.59 -13.36
N SER A 105 17.08 13.69 -12.08
CA SER A 105 16.18 13.91 -10.95
C SER A 105 16.21 15.39 -10.56
N SER A 106 15.06 16.03 -10.42
CA SER A 106 15.02 17.41 -9.92
C SER A 106 15.44 17.46 -8.45
N LYS A 107 16.16 18.53 -8.07
CA LYS A 107 16.30 18.90 -6.66
C LYS A 107 14.98 19.49 -6.18
N GLU A 108 14.36 18.87 -5.20
CA GLU A 108 13.60 19.58 -4.17
C GLU A 108 14.57 19.99 -3.05
#